data_AF-T0XXC8-F1
#
_entry.id   AF-T0XXC8-F1
#
_cell.length_a   1.000
_cell.length_b   1.000
_cell.length_c   1.000
_cell.angle_alpha   90.00
_cell.angle_beta   90.00
_cell.angle_gamma   90.00
#
_symmetry.space_group_name_H-M   'P 1'
#
loop_
_entity.id
_entity.type
_entity.pdbx_description
1 polymer ?
#
loop_
_entity_poly.entity_id
_entity_poly.type
_entity_poly.pdbx_seq_one_letter_code
_entity_poly.pdbx_strand_id
1 'polypeptide(L)'
;MIEKRRGRPRKKTPGVNKKEQPEVLTPTERQRLFRARMESEGYYHLSTWVKEEVMAWLKDQAQEREISVGDVINEVVMEKSKGK
;
A
#
# COMPACT_ATOMS: atom_id res chain seq x y z
N MET A 1 27.32 -39.65 -10.75
CA MET A 1 26.71 -38.92 -11.88
C MET A 1 25.31 -38.53 -11.43
N ILE A 2 25.05 -37.26 -11.08
CA ILE A 2 23.79 -36.83 -10.45
C ILE A 2 22.91 -36.16 -11.49
N GLU A 3 21.77 -36.78 -11.80
CA GLU A 3 20.76 -36.24 -12.72
C GLU A 3 20.12 -34.98 -12.15
N LYS A 4 20.25 -33.85 -12.88
CA LYS A 4 19.59 -32.60 -12.55
C LYS A 4 18.08 -32.74 -12.80
N ARG A 5 17.29 -32.85 -11.72
CA ARG A 5 15.82 -32.80 -11.76
C ARG A 5 15.38 -31.52 -12.48
N ARG A 6 14.81 -31.67 -13.69
CA ARG A 6 14.30 -30.57 -14.51
C ARG A 6 13.11 -29.93 -13.80
N GLY A 7 13.25 -28.67 -13.39
CA GLY A 7 12.16 -27.88 -12.81
C GLY A 7 10.99 -27.72 -13.80
N ARG A 8 9.79 -27.58 -13.25
CA ARG A 8 8.53 -27.37 -14.00
C ARG A 8 8.69 -26.23 -15.03
N PRO A 9 8.25 -26.39 -16.29
CA PRO A 9 8.33 -25.31 -17.27
C PRO A 9 7.53 -24.10 -16.77
N ARG A 10 8.17 -22.92 -16.72
CA ARG A 10 7.46 -21.67 -16.43
C ARG A 10 6.47 -21.43 -17.59
N LYS A 11 5.17 -21.29 -17.29
CA LYS A 11 4.17 -20.87 -18.28
C LYS A 11 4.64 -19.56 -18.90
N LYS A 12 4.79 -19.50 -20.23
CA LYS A 12 5.11 -18.25 -20.93
C LYS A 12 4.04 -17.22 -20.59
N THR A 13 4.43 -16.09 -20.02
CA THR A 13 3.56 -14.94 -19.83
C THR A 13 3.03 -14.53 -21.22
N PRO A 14 1.72 -14.27 -21.39
CA PRO A 14 1.16 -13.85 -22.68
C PRO A 14 1.96 -12.67 -23.24
N GLY A 15 2.35 -12.80 -24.51
CA GLY A 15 3.33 -11.93 -25.15
C GLY A 15 2.86 -10.49 -25.26
N VAL A 16 3.48 -9.60 -24.48
CA VAL A 16 3.44 -8.17 -24.77
C VAL A 16 4.32 -7.95 -26.00
N ASN A 17 3.71 -7.55 -27.11
CA ASN A 17 4.38 -7.33 -28.38
C ASN A 17 5.27 -6.08 -28.27
N LYS A 18 6.57 -6.27 -28.01
CA LYS A 18 7.54 -5.17 -27.73
C LYS A 18 7.69 -4.13 -28.85
N LYS A 19 7.11 -4.38 -30.03
CA LYS A 19 7.15 -3.52 -31.21
C LYS A 19 5.93 -2.60 -31.34
N GLU A 20 4.88 -2.81 -30.57
CA GLU A 20 3.80 -1.84 -30.44
C GLU A 20 4.29 -0.74 -29.50
N GLN A 21 4.36 0.49 -30.01
CA GLN A 21 4.56 1.67 -29.20
C GLN A 21 3.47 1.63 -28.12
N PRO A 22 3.80 1.67 -26.81
CA PRO A 22 2.76 1.70 -25.80
C PRO A 22 1.90 2.91 -26.12
N GLU A 23 0.61 2.67 -26.41
CA GLU A 23 -0.36 3.76 -26.53
C GLU A 23 -0.14 4.65 -25.31
N VAL A 24 0.15 5.93 -25.56
CA VAL A 24 0.40 6.88 -24.48
C VAL A 24 -0.82 6.79 -23.57
N LEU A 25 -0.61 6.28 -22.36
CA LEU A 25 -1.70 6.05 -21.41
C LEU A 25 -2.53 7.32 -21.35
N THR A 26 -3.83 7.17 -21.59
CA THR A 26 -4.75 8.28 -21.44
C THR A 26 -4.60 8.84 -20.01
N PRO A 27 -4.88 10.15 -19.79
CA PRO A 27 -4.80 10.73 -18.46
C PRO A 27 -5.56 9.91 -17.40
N THR A 28 -6.69 9.32 -17.77
CA THR A 28 -7.51 8.43 -16.93
C THR A 28 -6.80 7.13 -16.57
N GLU A 29 -6.14 6.47 -17.53
CA GLU A 29 -5.40 5.23 -17.28
C GLU A 29 -4.17 5.47 -16.42
N ARG A 30 -3.46 6.59 -16.65
CA ARG A 30 -2.34 7.01 -15.82
C ARG A 30 -2.77 7.23 -14.37
N GLN A 31 -3.95 7.82 -14.16
CA GLN A 31 -4.50 8.03 -12.83
C GLN A 31 -4.96 6.72 -12.17
N ARG A 32 -5.55 5.78 -12.92
CA ARG A 32 -5.89 4.45 -12.42
C ARG A 32 -4.65 3.66 -12.02
N LEU A 33 -3.59 3.70 -12.83
CA LEU A 33 -2.33 3.04 -12.52
C LEU A 33 -1.63 3.67 -11.32
N PHE A 34 -1.70 4.99 -11.17
CA PHE A 34 -1.17 5.68 -9.99
C PHE A 34 -1.92 5.24 -8.72
N ARG A 35 -3.25 5.18 -8.75
CA ARG A 35 -4.05 4.67 -7.61
C ARG A 35 -3.73 3.21 -7.29
N ALA A 36 -3.72 2.33 -8.30
CA ALA A 36 -3.39 0.92 -8.13
C ALA A 36 -1.97 0.73 -7.58
N ARG A 37 -1.02 1.58 -7.99
CA ARG A 37 0.34 1.59 -7.46
C ARG A 37 0.37 2.00 -5.99
N MET A 38 -0.29 3.10 -5.62
CA MET A 38 -0.39 3.56 -4.23
C MET A 38 -1.04 2.52 -3.32
N GLU A 39 -2.08 1.83 -3.78
CA GLU A 39 -2.72 0.72 -3.08
C GLU A 39 -1.75 -0.48 -2.93
N SER A 40 -1.00 -0.83 -3.99
CA SER A 40 -0.06 -1.96 -3.96
C SER A 40 1.20 -1.71 -3.11
N GLU A 41 1.63 -0.45 -2.98
CA GLU A 41 2.79 -0.04 -2.19
C GLU A 41 2.43 0.16 -0.70
N GLY A 42 1.18 -0.08 -0.29
CA GLY A 42 0.76 0.01 1.11
C GLY A 42 0.68 1.43 1.65
N TYR A 43 0.81 2.45 0.80
CA TYR A 43 0.60 3.87 1.14
C TYR A 43 -0.91 4.17 1.20
N TYR A 44 -1.63 3.43 2.04
CA TYR A 44 -2.97 3.82 2.42
C TYR A 44 -2.83 5.03 3.35
N HIS A 45 -3.27 6.20 2.90
CA HIS A 45 -3.44 7.30 3.83
C HIS A 45 -4.42 6.86 4.92
N LEU A 46 -4.01 6.95 6.19
CA LEU A 46 -4.85 6.66 7.36
C LEU A 46 -6.22 7.35 7.27
N SER A 47 -6.28 8.54 6.65
CA SER A 47 -7.52 9.28 6.37
C SER A 47 -8.53 8.55 5.49
N THR A 48 -8.14 7.49 4.78
CA THR A 48 -9.04 6.67 3.97
C THR A 48 -9.82 5.66 4.82
N TRP A 49 -9.31 5.29 5.99
CA TRP A 49 -9.88 4.25 6.86
C TRP A 49 -10.33 4.77 8.21
N VAL A 50 -9.87 5.96 8.61
CA VAL A 50 -10.17 6.59 9.89
C VAL A 50 -11.21 7.69 9.66
N LYS A 51 -12.30 7.68 10.44
CA LYS A 51 -13.29 8.75 10.42
C LYS A 51 -12.63 10.09 10.70
N GLU A 52 -13.12 11.15 10.08
CA GLU A 52 -12.56 12.49 10.20
C GLU A 52 -12.45 12.97 11.66
N GLU A 53 -13.48 12.71 12.48
CA GLU A 53 -13.51 13.00 13.92
C GLU A 53 -12.35 12.32 14.68
N VAL A 54 -12.05 11.07 14.34
CA VAL A 54 -10.97 10.30 14.99
C VAL A 54 -9.61 10.83 14.55
N MET A 55 -9.48 11.25 13.29
CA MET A 55 -8.26 11.86 12.79
C MET A 55 -8.00 13.24 13.42
N ALA A 56 -9.05 14.02 13.68
CA ALA A 56 -8.95 15.28 14.43
C ALA A 56 -8.47 15.02 15.86
N TRP A 57 -9.10 14.07 16.56
CA TRP A 57 -8.67 13.68 17.91
C TRP A 57 -7.20 13.20 17.95
N LEU A 58 -6.77 12.39 16.99
CA LEU A 58 -5.38 11.93 16.89
C LEU A 58 -4.39 13.09 16.68
N LYS A 59 -4.77 14.11 15.90
CA LYS A 59 -3.96 15.31 15.69
C LYS A 59 -3.86 16.16 16.94
N ASP A 60 -4.97 16.36 17.65
CA ASP A 60 -4.99 17.11 18.90
C ASP A 60 -4.09 16.46 19.94
N GLN A 61 -4.18 15.13 20.10
CA GLN A 61 -3.31 14.37 21.01
C GLN A 61 -1.83 14.42 20.61
N ALA A 62 -1.54 14.36 19.31
CA ALA A 62 -0.18 14.49 18.82
C ALA A 62 0.40 15.88 19.10
N GLN A 63 -0.42 16.93 18.95
CA GLN A 63 -0.04 18.31 19.22
C GLN A 63 0.17 18.58 20.71
N GLU A 64 -0.72 18.12 21.59
CA GLU A 64 -0.60 18.28 23.04
C GLU A 64 0.66 17.63 23.61
N ARG A 65 1.12 16.54 22.98
CA ARG A 65 2.25 15.74 23.44
C ARG A 65 3.54 15.98 22.68
N GLU A 66 3.51 16.86 21.66
CA GLU A 66 4.63 17.13 20.75
C GLU A 66 5.24 15.87 20.11
N ILE A 67 4.41 14.87 19.81
CA ILE A 67 4.81 13.61 19.16
C ILE A 67 4.16 13.46 17.79
N SER A 68 4.57 12.45 17.03
CA SER A 68 3.94 12.18 15.73
C SER A 68 2.55 11.54 15.91
N VAL A 69 1.64 11.83 14.98
CA VAL A 69 0.33 11.16 14.91
C VAL A 69 0.49 9.63 14.83
N GLY A 70 1.56 9.14 14.20
CA GLY A 70 1.88 7.72 14.13
C GLY A 70 2.20 7.11 15.50
N ASP A 71 2.92 7.84 16.35
CA ASP A 71 3.25 7.39 17.71
C ASP A 71 2.00 7.31 18.59
N VAL A 72 1.11 8.30 18.50
CA VAL A 72 -0.20 8.25 19.18
C VAL A 72 -1.01 7.04 18.75
N ILE A 73 -1.04 6.73 17.44
CA ILE A 73 -1.75 5.55 16.93
C ILE A 73 -1.16 4.26 17.53
N ASN A 74 0.17 4.15 17.56
CA ASN A 74 0.85 2.98 18.11
C ASN A 74 0.51 2.79 19.59
N GLU A 75 0.48 3.87 20.38
CA GLU A 75 0.06 3.82 21.79
C GLU A 75 -1.37 3.29 21.94
N VAL A 76 -2.33 3.87 21.19
CA VAL A 76 -3.75 3.48 21.24
C VAL A 76 -3.94 2.01 20.84
N VAL A 77 -3.20 1.54 19.83
CA VAL A 77 -3.25 0.13 19.39
C VAL A 77 -2.64 -0.79 20.45
N MET A 78 -1.51 -0.40 21.07
CA MET A 78 -0.87 -1.18 22.14
C MET A 78 -1.76 -1.29 23.38
N GLU A 79 -2.42 -0.20 23.80
CA GLU A 79 -3.33 -0.21 24.95
C GLU A 79 -4.54 -1.12 24.70
N LYS A 80 -5.17 -1.03 23.52
CA LYS A 80 -6.28 -1.92 23.17
C LYS A 80 -5.89 -3.39 23.08
N SER A 81 -4.65 -3.68 22.69
CA SER A 81 -4.14 -5.05 22.60
C SER A 81 -3.79 -5.66 23.97
N LYS A 82 -3.45 -4.83 24.96
CA LYS A 82 -3.21 -5.27 26.35
C LYS A 82 -4.50 -5.53 27.13
N GLY A 83 -5.60 -4.91 26.72
CA GLY A 83 -6.92 -5.08 27.34
C GLY A 83 -7.71 -6.30 26.83
N LYS A 84 -7.12 -7.15 25.98
CA LYS A 84 -7.73 -8.33 25.38
C LYS A 84 -7.01 -9.60 25.82
#